data_AF-A0A2N6AGZ3-F1
#
_entry.id   AF-A0A2N6AGZ3-F1
#
_cell.length_a   1.000
_cell.length_b   1.000
_cell.length_c   1.000
_cell.angle_alpha   90.00
_cell.angle_beta   90.00
_cell.angle_gamma   90.00
#
_symmetry.space_group_name_H-M   'P 1'
#
loop_
_entity.id
_entity.type
_entity.pdbx_description
1 polymer ?
#
loop_
_entity_poly.entity_id
_entity_poly.type
_entity_poly.pdbx_seq_one_letter_code
_entity_poly.pdbx_strand_id
1 'polypeptide(L)' 'MRGFSNKRIASELNISPRTVESYISQLNLKFGVTCKSELAYRLNIEAINE' A
#
# COMPACT_ATOMS: atom_id res chain seq x y z
N MET A 1 11.38 -6.25 -4.51
CA MET A 1 10.14 -5.52 -4.20
C MET A 1 9.94 -4.42 -5.24
N ARG A 2 8.87 -4.44 -6.06
CA ARG A 2 8.64 -3.39 -7.07
C ARG A 2 7.98 -2.19 -6.38
N GLY A 3 8.72 -1.09 -6.19
CA GLY A 3 8.20 0.15 -5.61
C GLY A 3 7.44 0.98 -6.64
N PHE A 4 6.12 0.80 -6.75
CA PHE A 4 5.30 1.64 -7.62
C PHE A 4 4.94 2.98 -6.96
N SER A 5 5.00 4.04 -7.74
CA SER A 5 4.53 5.37 -7.34
C SER A 5 3.00 5.41 -7.26
N ASN A 6 2.45 6.32 -6.45
CA ASN A 6 1.00 6.48 -6.33
C ASN A 6 0.34 6.84 -7.67
N LYS A 7 1.04 7.60 -8.53
CA LYS A 7 0.59 7.90 -9.90
C LYS A 7 0.43 6.65 -10.76
N ARG A 8 1.40 5.73 -10.68
CA ARG A 8 1.33 4.47 -11.43
C ARG A 8 0.21 3.57 -10.92
N ILE A 9 0.07 3.43 -9.61
CA ILE A 9 -1.01 2.66 -8.99
C ILE A 9 -2.37 3.23 -9.37
N ALA A 10 -2.51 4.56 -9.34
CA ALA A 10 -3.71 5.27 -9.74
C ALA A 10 -4.08 5.01 -11.19
N SER A 11 -3.11 5.05 -12.10
CA SER A 11 -3.31 4.76 -13.52
C SER A 11 -3.77 3.31 -13.75
N GLU A 12 -3.16 2.35 -13.06
CA GLU A 12 -3.51 0.93 -13.21
C GLU A 12 -4.93 0.62 -12.70
N LEU A 13 -5.31 1.26 -11.59
CA LEU A 13 -6.60 1.05 -10.94
C LEU A 13 -7.71 2.01 -11.43
N ASN A 14 -7.40 2.89 -12.38
CA ASN A 14 -8.30 3.93 -12.89
C ASN A 14 -8.96 4.80 -11.79
N ILE A 15 -8.15 5.25 -10.82
CA ILE A 15 -8.56 6.13 -9.71
C ILE A 15 -7.64 7.34 -9.61
N SER A 16 -7.99 8.31 -8.77
CA SER A 16 -7.10 9.45 -8.55
C SER A 16 -5.89 9.07 -7.68
N PRO A 17 -4.71 9.71 -7.86
CA PRO A 17 -3.57 9.54 -6.95
C PRO A 17 -3.91 9.87 -5.49
N ARG A 18 -4.86 10.79 -5.26
CA ARG A 18 -5.36 11.12 -3.91
C ARG A 18 -6.16 9.98 -3.30
N THR A 19 -6.90 9.23 -4.11
CA THR A 19 -7.59 8.01 -3.67
C THR A 19 -6.59 6.96 -3.24
N VAL A 20 -5.49 6.78 -3.98
CA VAL A 20 -4.39 5.88 -3.58
C VAL A 20 -3.76 6.31 -2.25
N GLU A 21 -3.51 7.61 -2.04
CA GLU A 21 -3.03 8.14 -0.76
C GLU A 21 -3.99 7.80 0.39
N SER A 22 -5.30 8.01 0.18
CA SER A 22 -6.33 7.67 1.18
C SER A 22 -6.33 6.18 1.53
N TYR A 23 -6.27 5.30 0.52
CA TYR A 23 -6.22 3.86 0.74
C TYR A 23 -4.95 3.43 1.48
N ILE A 24 -3.79 4.00 1.15
CA ILE A 24 -2.55 3.72 1.90
C ILE A 24 -2.70 4.14 3.37
N SER A 25 -3.27 5.30 3.65
CA SER A 25 -3.52 5.75 5.03
C SER A 25 -4.47 4.81 5.77
N GLN A 26 -5.56 4.36 5.13
CA GLN A 26 -6.49 3.40 5.73
C GLN A 26 -5.83 2.05 6.01
N LEU A 27 -5.01 1.54 5.08
CA LEU A 27 -4.23 0.32 5.28
C LEU A 27 -3.22 0.49 6.41
N ASN A 28 -2.49 1.61 6.44
CA ASN A 28 -1.55 1.90 7.51
C ASN A 28 -2.22 1.86 8.89
N LEU A 29 -3.41 2.46 9.02
CA LEU A 29 -4.22 2.40 10.24
C LEU A 29 -4.66 0.97 10.58
N LYS A 30 -5.19 0.23 9.59
CA LYS A 30 -5.67 -1.14 9.77
C LYS A 30 -4.57 -2.09 10.23
N PHE A 31 -3.36 -1.92 9.71
CA PHE A 31 -2.21 -2.76 10.03
C PHE A 31 -1.32 -2.19 11.15
N GLY A 32 -1.65 -1.02 11.71
CA GLY A 32 -0.87 -0.39 12.77
C GLY A 32 0.57 -0.07 12.36
N VAL A 33 0.76 0.43 11.15
CA VAL A 33 2.07 0.79 10.57
C VAL A 33 2.10 2.25 10.16
N THR A 34 3.29 2.85 10.07
CA THR A 34 3.43 4.29 9.82
C THR A 34 3.78 4.63 8.38
N CYS A 35 4.30 3.66 7.62
CA CYS A 35 4.79 3.91 6.26
C CYS A 35 4.51 2.76 5.30
N LYS A 36 4.43 3.10 4.00
CA LYS A 36 4.13 2.17 2.90
C LYS A 36 5.12 1.00 2.82
N SER A 37 6.39 1.23 3.16
CA SER A 37 7.42 0.18 3.18
C SER A 37 7.19 -0.82 4.30
N GLU A 38 6.84 -0.35 5.50
CA GLU A 38 6.53 -1.22 6.64
C GLU A 38 5.26 -2.04 6.36
N LEU A 39 4.22 -1.40 5.82
CA LEU A 39 3.00 -2.09 5.39
C LEU A 39 3.32 -3.24 4.43
N ALA A 40 4.11 -2.95 3.40
CA ALA A 40 4.41 -3.94 2.39
C ALA A 40 5.41 -5.01 2.89
N TYR A 41 6.23 -4.73 3.90
CA TYR A 41 7.01 -5.74 4.60
C TYR A 41 6.10 -6.68 5.41
N ARG A 42 5.16 -6.15 6.21
CA ARG A 42 4.21 -6.95 6.98
C ARG A 42 3.36 -7.86 6.10
N LEU A 43 2.81 -7.32 5.01
CA LEU A 43 2.01 -8.11 4.06
C LEU A 43 2.80 -9.25 3.40
N ASN A 44 4.09 -9.04 3.13
CA ASN A 44 4.94 -10.13 2.61
C ASN A 44 5.18 -11.21 3.66
N ILE A 45 5.35 -10.85 4.94
CA ILE A 45 5.51 -11.85 6.01
C ILE A 45 4.22 -12.64 6.20
N GLU A 46 3.06 -11.98 6.27
CA GLU A 46 1.78 -12.66 6.43
C GLU A 46 1.51 -13.62 5.26
N ALA A 47 1.78 -13.21 4.02
CA ALA A 47 1.61 -14.06 2.84
C ALA A 47 2.59 -15.24 2.74
N ILE A 48 3.68 -15.26 3.52
CA ILE A 48 4.62 -16.39 3.60
C ILE A 48 4.19 -17.40 4.68
N ASN A 49 3.35 -16.98 5.63
CA ASN A 49 2.89 -17.81 6.74
C ASN A 49 1.56 -18.55 6.45
N GLU A 50 1.05 -18.45 5.22
CA GLU A 50 -0.18 -19.11 4.71
C GLU A 50 0.19 -20.06 3.56
#